data_AF-A0AAW1DAB7-F1
#
_entry.id   AF-A0AAW1DAB7-F1
#
_cell.length_a   1.000
_cell.length_b   1.000
_cell.length_c   1.000
_cell.angle_alpha   90.00
_cell.angle_beta   90.00
_cell.angle_gamma   90.00
#
_symmetry.space_group_name_H-M   'P 1'
#
loop_
_entity.id
_entity.type
_entity.pdbx_description
1 polymer ?
#
loop_
_entity_poly.entity_id
_entity_poly.type
_entity_poly.pdbx_seq_one_letter_code
_entity_poly.pdbx_strand_id
1 'polypeptide(L)'
;MPFVQRVIVPKYLSRITLHDSEGRPKIKDDELEAVTNFTFCNALRQLASVMKIANEIFSELNKELEQVTLRTKSLRNRIDSVELNVERFDPKSVTVRE
;
A
#
# COMPACT_ATOMS: atom_id res chain seq x y z
N MET A 1 28.94 -9.93 -47.12
CA MET A 1 27.74 -9.07 -47.28
C MET A 1 27.57 -8.27 -46.00
N PRO A 2 27.50 -6.92 -46.04
CA PRO A 2 27.28 -6.14 -44.82
C PRO A 2 25.85 -6.35 -44.30
N PHE A 3 25.71 -6.52 -42.99
CA PHE A 3 24.40 -6.70 -42.34
C PHE A 3 23.58 -5.41 -42.39
N VAL A 4 22.30 -5.52 -42.70
CA VAL A 4 21.36 -4.38 -42.65
C VAL A 4 21.19 -3.96 -41.20
N GLN A 5 21.78 -2.82 -40.83
CA GLN A 5 21.59 -2.21 -39.52
C GLN A 5 20.24 -1.50 -39.49
N ARG A 6 19.32 -1.99 -38.66
CA ARG A 6 18.04 -1.31 -38.40
C ARG A 6 18.19 -0.41 -37.19
N VAL A 7 18.26 0.90 -37.40
CA VAL A 7 18.26 1.88 -36.31
C VAL A 7 16.82 2.07 -35.82
N ILE A 8 16.58 1.80 -34.55
CA ILE A 8 15.27 2.03 -33.90
C ILE A 8 15.34 3.42 -33.27
N VAL A 9 14.38 4.29 -33.63
CA VAL A 9 14.24 5.62 -33.03
C VAL A 9 12.87 5.79 -32.39
N PRO A 10 12.77 6.50 -31.25
CA PRO A 10 11.50 6.79 -30.62
C PRO A 10 10.65 7.72 -31.50
N LYS A 11 9.36 7.36 -31.70
CA LYS A 11 8.41 8.17 -32.49
C LYS A 11 7.58 9.14 -31.64
N TYR A 12 7.31 8.74 -30.39
CA TYR A 12 6.45 9.46 -29.47
C TYR A 12 7.14 9.58 -28.10
N LEU A 13 6.91 10.71 -27.43
CA LEU A 13 7.19 10.90 -26.01
C LEU A 13 5.92 11.41 -25.35
N SER A 14 5.44 10.67 -24.35
CA SER A 14 4.13 10.93 -23.75
C SER A 14 3.02 10.96 -24.81
N ARG A 15 2.47 12.14 -25.12
CA ARG A 15 1.41 12.34 -26.13
C ARG A 15 1.85 13.20 -27.31
N ILE A 16 3.15 13.43 -27.48
CA ILE A 16 3.73 14.33 -28.50
C ILE A 16 4.55 13.52 -29.51
N THR A 17 4.39 13.83 -30.80
CA THR A 17 5.19 13.28 -31.90
C THR A 17 6.56 13.95 -31.94
N LEU A 18 7.64 13.17 -31.93
CA LEU A 18 9.01 13.70 -31.94
C LEU A 18 9.48 14.17 -33.31
N HIS A 19 8.91 13.57 -34.35
CA HIS A 19 9.24 13.84 -35.74
C HIS A 19 7.97 14.17 -36.52
N ASP A 20 8.11 15.00 -37.54
CA ASP A 20 7.03 15.31 -38.47
C ASP A 20 6.83 14.21 -39.52
N SER A 21 5.80 14.31 -40.36
CA SER A 21 5.55 13.35 -41.46
C SER A 21 6.72 13.21 -42.43
N GLU A 22 7.58 14.24 -42.52
CA GLU A 22 8.79 14.29 -43.33
C GLU A 22 10.07 13.83 -42.57
N GLY A 23 9.94 13.36 -41.33
CA GLY A 23 11.07 12.85 -40.53
C GLY A 23 11.94 13.92 -39.87
N ARG A 24 11.57 15.21 -39.98
CA ARG A 24 12.27 16.31 -39.30
C ARG A 24 11.94 16.33 -37.80
N PRO A 25 12.93 16.56 -36.91
CA PRO A 25 12.66 16.71 -35.49
C PRO A 25 11.79 17.95 -35.25
N LYS A 26 10.70 17.79 -34.49
CA LYS A 26 9.80 18.89 -34.10
C LYS A 26 10.22 19.57 -32.80
N ILE A 27 11.17 18.96 -32.11
CA ILE A 27 11.61 19.27 -30.75
C ILE A 27 12.91 20.06 -30.84
N LYS A 28 13.05 21.09 -30.00
CA LYS A 28 14.32 21.82 -29.84
C LYS A 28 15.24 21.13 -28.81
N ASP A 29 16.49 21.56 -28.74
CA ASP A 29 17.43 21.05 -27.73
C ASP A 29 16.87 21.21 -26.31
N ASP A 30 17.20 20.27 -25.42
CA ASP A 30 16.79 20.16 -24.00
C ASP A 30 15.29 19.92 -23.69
N GLU A 31 14.37 20.07 -24.64
CA GLU A 31 12.93 19.81 -24.41
C GLU A 31 12.67 18.33 -24.05
N LEU A 32 13.45 17.40 -24.61
CA LEU A 32 13.37 15.98 -24.28
C LEU A 32 13.76 15.71 -22.82
N GLU A 33 14.80 16.37 -22.33
CA GLU A 33 15.24 16.27 -20.94
C GLU A 33 14.19 16.87 -20.00
N ALA A 34 13.64 18.03 -20.36
CA ALA A 34 12.58 18.69 -19.61
C ALA A 34 11.32 17.80 -19.47
N VAL A 35 10.85 17.17 -20.56
CA VAL A 35 9.68 16.27 -20.52
C VAL A 35 9.98 15.00 -19.73
N THR A 36 11.20 14.46 -19.84
CA THR A 36 11.63 13.28 -19.08
C THR A 36 11.66 13.59 -17.58
N ASN A 37 12.26 14.71 -17.20
CA ASN A 37 12.32 15.17 -15.81
C ASN A 37 10.92 15.44 -15.26
N PHE A 38 10.06 16.11 -16.03
CA PHE A 38 8.67 16.35 -15.63
C PHE A 38 7.89 15.05 -15.42
N THR A 39 8.03 14.09 -16.35
CA THR A 39 7.42 12.76 -16.22
C THR A 39 7.91 12.05 -14.96
N PHE A 40 9.21 12.11 -14.69
CA PHE A 40 9.82 11.52 -13.50
C PHE A 40 9.34 12.16 -12.20
N CYS A 41 9.34 13.49 -12.09
CA CYS A 41 8.81 14.20 -10.93
C CYS A 41 7.34 13.89 -10.67
N ASN A 42 6.53 13.74 -11.72
CA ASN A 42 5.13 13.36 -11.57
C ASN A 42 4.98 11.91 -11.11
N ALA A 43 5.80 10.98 -11.62
CA ALA A 43 5.81 9.61 -11.13
C ALA A 43 6.18 9.55 -9.64
N LEU A 44 7.20 10.31 -9.20
CA LEU A 44 7.55 10.43 -7.78
C LEU A 44 6.41 11.01 -6.94
N ARG A 45 5.72 12.04 -7.43
CA ARG A 45 4.56 12.63 -6.75
C ARG A 45 3.41 11.62 -6.62
N GLN A 46 3.15 10.84 -7.66
CA GLN A 46 2.14 9.77 -7.62
C GLN A 46 2.51 8.69 -6.61
N LEU A 47 3.77 8.24 -6.60
CA LEU A 47 4.26 7.28 -5.60
C LEU A 47 4.14 7.82 -4.17
N ALA A 48 4.49 9.08 -3.94
CA ALA A 48 4.31 9.71 -2.64
C ALA A 48 2.84 9.76 -2.20
N SER A 49 1.92 10.04 -3.13
CA SER A 49 0.48 10.02 -2.85
C SER A 49 -0.01 8.62 -2.49
N VAL A 50 0.45 7.58 -3.20
CA VAL A 50 0.10 6.18 -2.89
C VAL A 50 0.65 5.78 -1.52
N MET A 51 1.90 6.13 -1.22
CA MET A 51 2.52 5.86 0.09
C MET A 51 1.76 6.54 1.23
N LYS A 52 1.28 7.77 1.02
CA LYS A 52 0.46 8.47 2.02
C LYS A 52 -0.83 7.71 2.31
N ILE A 53 -1.56 7.31 1.26
CA ILE A 53 -2.80 6.55 1.40
C ILE A 53 -2.55 5.20 2.07
N ALA A 54 -1.49 4.49 1.67
CA ALA A 54 -1.12 3.22 2.29
C ALA A 54 -0.85 3.39 3.80
N ASN A 55 -0.14 4.44 4.19
CA ASN A 55 0.14 4.73 5.60
C ASN A 55 -1.15 5.04 6.39
N GLU A 56 -2.09 5.78 5.80
CA GLU A 56 -3.40 6.04 6.41
C GLU A 56 -4.18 4.73 6.66
N ILE A 57 -4.23 3.85 5.65
CA ILE A 57 -4.88 2.52 5.77
C ILE A 57 -4.22 1.68 6.86
N PHE A 58 -2.88 1.58 6.87
CA PHE A 58 -2.19 0.78 7.88
C PHE A 58 -2.34 1.36 9.29
N SER A 59 -2.39 2.69 9.43
CA SER A 59 -2.63 3.34 10.72
C SER A 59 -4.03 3.02 11.25
N GLU A 60 -5.06 3.04 10.39
CA GLU A 60 -6.42 2.70 10.77
C GLU A 60 -6.54 1.22 11.15
N LEU A 61 -5.97 0.32 10.34
CA LEU A 61 -5.93 -1.12 10.64
C LEU A 61 -5.22 -1.41 11.96
N ASN A 62 -4.10 -0.73 12.24
CA ASN A 62 -3.36 -0.92 13.48
C ASN A 62 -4.20 -0.51 14.70
N LYS A 63 -4.95 0.59 14.60
CA LYS A 63 -5.86 1.05 15.65
C LYS A 63 -6.98 0.04 15.91
N GLU A 64 -7.58 -0.52 14.86
CA GLU A 64 -8.62 -1.54 15.01
C GLU A 64 -8.07 -2.84 15.62
N LEU A 65 -6.88 -3.27 15.19
CA LEU A 65 -6.19 -4.43 15.77
C LEU A 65 -5.83 -4.22 17.25
N GLU A 66 -5.44 -3.02 17.63
CA GLU A 66 -5.18 -2.67 19.03
C GLU A 66 -6.45 -2.80 19.88
N GLN A 67 -7.59 -2.30 19.39
CA GLN A 67 -8.88 -2.46 20.07
C GLN A 67 -9.26 -3.93 20.23
N VAL A 68 -9.11 -4.73 19.18
CA VAL A 68 -9.37 -6.18 19.22
C VAL A 68 -8.45 -6.86 20.23
N THR A 69 -7.17 -6.48 20.27
CA THR A 69 -6.18 -7.02 21.21
C THR A 69 -6.58 -6.72 22.66
N LEU A 70 -6.96 -5.48 22.97
CA LEU A 70 -7.40 -5.08 24.32
C LEU A 70 -8.66 -5.85 24.76
N ARG A 71 -9.65 -5.98 23.87
CA ARG A 71 -10.87 -6.75 24.14
C ARG A 71 -10.56 -8.23 24.36
N THR A 72 -9.67 -8.80 23.56
CA THR A 72 -9.24 -10.21 23.68
C THR A 72 -8.51 -10.44 25.00
N LYS A 73 -7.65 -9.51 25.41
CA LYS A 73 -6.96 -9.58 26.71
C LYS A 73 -7.95 -9.51 27.88
N SER A 74 -8.91 -8.60 27.83
CA SER A 74 -9.98 -8.51 28.84
C SER A 74 -10.81 -9.80 28.91
N LEU A 75 -11.16 -10.36 27.74
CA LEU A 75 -11.87 -11.64 27.66
C LEU A 75 -11.04 -12.78 28.25
N ARG A 76 -9.74 -12.85 27.96
CA ARG A 76 -8.83 -13.86 28.52
C ARG A 76 -8.80 -13.79 30.05
N ASN A 77 -8.64 -12.61 30.62
CA ASN A 77 -8.67 -12.43 32.08
C ASN A 77 -9.99 -12.92 32.71
N ARG A 78 -11.13 -12.68 32.03
CA ARG A 78 -12.44 -13.16 32.49
C ARG A 78 -12.55 -14.68 32.41
N ILE A 79 -12.03 -15.29 31.34
CA ILE A 79 -11.97 -16.75 31.19
C ILE A 79 -11.15 -17.34 32.33
N ASP A 80 -9.95 -16.80 32.59
CA ASP A 80 -9.06 -17.29 33.64
C ASP A 80 -9.71 -17.17 35.03
N SER A 81 -10.45 -16.09 35.27
CA SER A 81 -11.21 -15.90 36.53
C SER A 81 -12.34 -16.93 36.68
N VAL A 82 -13.05 -17.23 35.59
CA VAL A 82 -14.11 -18.25 35.59
C VAL A 82 -13.51 -19.64 35.79
N GLU A 83 -12.40 -19.94 35.13
CA GLU A 83 -11.67 -21.20 35.25
C GLU A 83 -11.27 -21.44 36.72
N LEU A 84 -10.64 -20.44 37.36
CA LEU A 84 -10.30 -20.52 38.79
C LEU A 84 -11.52 -20.69 39.70
N ASN A 85 -12.64 -20.01 39.41
CA ASN A 85 -13.85 -20.15 40.20
C ASN A 85 -14.47 -21.55 40.05
N VAL A 86 -14.43 -22.13 38.86
CA VAL A 86 -14.91 -23.48 38.58
C VAL A 86 -14.02 -24.53 39.25
N GLU A 87 -12.69 -24.38 39.19
CA GLU A 87 -11.75 -25.28 39.86
C GLU A 87 -11.94 -25.28 41.39
N ARG A 88 -12.24 -24.12 41.98
CA ARG A 88 -12.47 -23.96 43.42
C ARG A 88 -13.89 -24.27 43.87
N PHE A 89 -14.79 -24.56 42.94
CA PHE A 89 -16.21 -24.77 43.24
C PHE A 89 -16.41 -26.12 43.94
N ASP A 90 -16.89 -26.09 45.19
CA ASP A 90 -17.32 -27.29 45.91
C ASP A 90 -18.84 -27.50 45.76
N PRO A 91 -19.29 -28.52 45.00
CA PRO A 91 -20.71 -28.76 44.76
C PRO A 91 -21.50 -29.18 46.02
N LYS A 92 -20.84 -29.60 47.10
CA LYS A 92 -21.52 -29.96 48.37
C LYS A 92 -21.88 -28.75 49.24
N SER A 93 -21.32 -27.58 48.93
CA SER A 93 -21.58 -26.33 49.67
C SER A 93 -22.86 -25.61 49.22
N VAL A 94 -23.45 -26.02 48.09
CA VAL A 94 -24.67 -25.42 47.56
C VAL A 94 -25.88 -26.03 48.26
N THR A 95 -26.55 -25.23 49.09
CA THR A 95 -27.80 -25.62 49.75
C THR A 95 -28.92 -25.68 48.73
N VAL A 96 -29.51 -26.86 48.56
CA VAL A 96 -30.74 -27.05 47.79
C VAL A 96 -31.89 -26.44 48.59
N ARG A 97 -32.59 -25.46 48.01
CA ARG A 97 -33.87 -25.01 48.58
C ARG A 97 -34.91 -26.10 48.34
N GLU A 98 -35.51 -26.58 49.43
CA GLU A 98 -36.72 -27.42 49.41
C GLU A 98 -37.91 -26.70 48.79
#